data_AF-A0A7W7MSH8-F1
#
_entry.id   AF-A0A7W7MSH8-F1
#
_cell.length_a   1.000
_cell.length_b   1.000
_cell.length_c   1.000
_cell.angle_alpha   90.00
_cell.angle_beta   90.00
_cell.angle_gamma   90.00
#
_symmetry.space_group_name_H-M   'P 1'
#
loop_
_entity.id
_entity.type
_entity.pdbx_description
1 polymer ?
#
loop_
_entity_poly.entity_id
_entity_poly.type
_entity_poly.pdbx_seq_one_letter_code
_entity_poly.pdbx_strand_id
1 'polypeptide(L)'
;MITQGESVTLRDIWRFQSPTRLVPADGAPERAKLLPEEIAGPLRRLADGNGTTPAATGLAPAVLRALELDGVVRVTPAPPPPAQWIAAAGDDSAEIAALTWGAAFTRLTAEELTRRLYFFGRLPVTADWIRRLPDEDAVARWLGVAEAEQALHGFHPLRRTRETWVWRRWTRPAARGAAGKLYVCCAPADLPGVLRASLPVLRHRAVTGFKLGYDLPTLLRPDKFVLFLDDRGQADELAERVADAVGPCPVHPLPFAAVTAAGDLVRTATDPADTPGRPATRERASWRLNICRLAAETLVANRGRPRIERVAAALERLTLAGIDTRCWAWREAA
;
A
#
# COMPACT_ATOMS: atom_id res chain seq x y z
N MET A 1 23.27 26.27 -15.18
CA MET A 1 22.25 25.61 -16.03
C MET A 1 22.51 24.12 -16.01
N ILE A 2 21.67 23.35 -15.32
CA ILE A 2 21.68 21.88 -15.32
C ILE A 2 20.22 21.46 -15.55
N THR A 3 20.00 20.62 -16.55
CA THR A 3 18.71 20.17 -17.07
C THR A 3 18.02 19.15 -16.17
N GLN A 4 16.69 19.21 -16.12
CA GLN A 4 15.78 18.22 -15.53
C GLN A 4 15.69 16.95 -16.40
N GLY A 5 15.48 15.79 -15.76
CA GLY A 5 14.88 14.60 -16.39
C GLY A 5 15.73 13.34 -16.32
N GLU A 6 15.62 12.59 -15.22
CA GLU A 6 15.91 11.15 -15.21
C GLU A 6 14.83 10.41 -14.41
N SER A 7 14.16 9.46 -15.07
CA SER A 7 13.20 8.52 -14.48
C SER A 7 13.91 7.26 -14.01
N VAL A 8 13.66 6.82 -12.77
CA VAL A 8 14.10 5.51 -12.27
C VAL A 8 13.27 4.42 -12.95
N THR A 9 13.91 3.49 -13.67
CA THR A 9 13.22 2.39 -14.36
C THR A 9 13.10 1.14 -13.47
N LEU A 10 12.05 0.34 -13.68
CA LEU A 10 11.64 -0.84 -12.91
C LEU A 10 12.62 -2.03 -12.89
N ARG A 11 13.87 -1.88 -13.35
CA ARG A 11 14.85 -2.98 -13.47
C ARG A 11 15.57 -3.36 -12.16
N ASP A 12 15.42 -2.61 -11.06
CA ASP A 12 16.34 -2.70 -9.91
C ASP A 12 15.79 -3.30 -8.58
N ILE A 13 14.91 -4.32 -8.59
CA ILE A 13 14.30 -4.84 -7.32
C ILE A 13 14.51 -6.36 -7.10
N TRP A 14 15.14 -6.73 -5.96
CA TRP A 14 15.62 -8.07 -5.56
C TRP A 14 14.56 -9.05 -4.94
N ARG A 15 14.79 -10.40 -4.96
CA ARG A 15 13.89 -11.52 -4.53
C ARG A 15 14.62 -12.72 -3.82
N PHE A 16 13.94 -13.53 -2.99
CA PHE A 16 14.47 -14.70 -2.22
C PHE A 16 13.85 -16.07 -2.64
N GLN A 17 14.59 -17.22 -2.62
CA GLN A 17 14.06 -18.62 -2.57
C GLN A 17 15.05 -19.76 -2.12
N SER A 18 14.58 -20.69 -1.24
CA SER A 18 14.91 -22.14 -0.91
C SER A 18 16.34 -22.75 -1.06
N PRO A 19 16.83 -23.70 -0.21
CA PRO A 19 16.67 -23.87 1.26
C PRO A 19 17.16 -22.62 1.96
N THR A 20 16.48 -22.10 3.00
CA THR A 20 16.48 -20.67 3.36
C THR A 20 17.74 -19.91 2.92
N ARG A 21 17.68 -19.46 1.66
CA ARG A 21 18.79 -18.95 0.85
C ARG A 21 18.42 -17.53 0.49
N LEU A 22 19.33 -16.61 0.76
CA LEU A 22 19.30 -15.27 0.20
C LEU A 22 19.70 -15.40 -1.28
N VAL A 23 18.74 -15.37 -2.20
CA VAL A 23 18.99 -15.40 -3.65
C VAL A 23 19.04 -13.95 -4.16
N PRO A 24 19.85 -13.64 -5.17
CA PRO A 24 19.80 -12.34 -5.84
C PRO A 24 18.55 -12.12 -6.72
N ALA A 25 18.32 -10.87 -7.15
CA ALA A 25 17.13 -10.38 -7.86
C ALA A 25 16.81 -11.14 -9.14
N ASP A 26 17.88 -11.46 -9.85
CA ASP A 26 17.94 -12.16 -11.12
C ASP A 26 17.57 -13.65 -10.98
N GLY A 27 17.47 -14.15 -9.75
CA GLY A 27 17.14 -15.54 -9.48
C GLY A 27 18.30 -16.50 -9.72
N ALA A 28 19.54 -16.00 -9.84
CA ALA A 28 20.75 -16.77 -10.07
C ALA A 28 21.09 -17.68 -8.85
N PRO A 29 20.85 -19.01 -8.93
CA PRO A 29 20.99 -19.93 -7.79
C PRO A 29 22.44 -20.10 -7.30
N GLU A 30 23.42 -19.83 -8.15
CA GLU A 30 24.86 -19.95 -7.86
C GLU A 30 25.40 -18.85 -6.93
N ARG A 31 24.63 -17.78 -6.69
CA ARG A 31 25.02 -16.65 -5.84
C ARG A 31 24.23 -16.57 -4.52
N ALA A 32 23.54 -17.65 -4.17
CA ALA A 32 22.71 -17.70 -2.96
C ALA A 32 23.55 -17.80 -1.67
N LYS A 33 23.21 -17.02 -0.62
CA LYS A 33 23.82 -17.16 0.72
C LYS A 33 22.95 -18.03 1.63
N LEU A 34 23.56 -18.98 2.35
CA LEU A 34 22.87 -19.85 3.30
C LEU A 34 22.57 -19.11 4.62
N LEU A 35 21.38 -19.28 5.18
CA LEU A 35 21.10 -18.85 6.56
C LEU A 35 21.78 -19.79 7.58
N PRO A 36 22.13 -19.27 8.78
CA PRO A 36 22.59 -20.10 9.89
C PRO A 36 21.58 -21.19 10.27
N GLU A 37 22.07 -22.36 10.67
CA GLU A 37 21.26 -23.55 11.00
C GLU A 37 20.27 -23.30 12.15
N GLU A 38 20.62 -22.40 13.07
CA GLU A 38 19.80 -21.94 14.20
C GLU A 38 18.46 -21.33 13.76
N ILE A 39 18.41 -20.76 12.56
CA ILE A 39 17.21 -20.19 11.94
C ILE A 39 16.60 -21.19 10.94
N ALA A 40 17.45 -21.87 10.16
CA ALA A 40 17.00 -22.78 9.11
C ALA A 40 16.39 -24.09 9.63
N GLY A 41 16.82 -24.58 10.81
CA GLY A 41 16.35 -25.81 11.44
C GLY A 41 14.90 -25.76 11.94
N PRO A 42 14.52 -24.77 12.77
CA PRO A 42 13.13 -24.60 13.22
C PRO A 42 12.13 -24.37 12.08
N LEU A 43 12.52 -23.62 11.04
CA LEU A 43 11.69 -23.38 9.86
C LEU A 43 11.46 -24.65 9.02
N ARG A 44 12.48 -25.53 8.90
CA ARG A 44 12.32 -26.84 8.25
C ARG A 44 11.35 -27.73 9.00
N ARG A 45 11.51 -27.86 10.33
CA ARG A 45 10.61 -28.70 11.16
C ARG A 45 9.14 -28.24 11.14
N LEU A 46 8.91 -26.93 11.03
CA LEU A 46 7.57 -26.36 10.87
C LEU A 46 6.99 -26.68 9.48
N ALA A 47 7.80 -26.56 8.42
CA ALA A 47 7.40 -26.84 7.03
C ALA A 47 7.13 -28.34 6.78
N ASP A 48 7.86 -29.22 7.47
CA ASP A 48 7.70 -30.68 7.35
C ASP A 48 6.48 -31.22 8.12
N GLY A 49 5.74 -30.36 8.84
CA GLY A 49 4.45 -30.72 9.45
C GLY A 49 4.51 -31.68 10.66
N ASN A 50 5.68 -31.89 11.25
CA ASN A 50 5.93 -32.88 12.33
C ASN A 50 5.37 -32.45 13.71
N GLY A 51 4.17 -31.87 13.78
CA GLY A 51 3.50 -31.50 15.04
C GLY A 51 4.19 -30.38 15.83
N THR A 52 5.20 -29.71 15.25
CA THR A 52 5.85 -28.56 15.88
C THR A 52 4.91 -27.36 15.77
N THR A 53 4.39 -26.88 16.89
CA THR A 53 3.55 -25.68 16.90
C THR A 53 4.43 -24.43 16.72
N PRO A 54 3.89 -23.32 16.17
CA PRO A 54 4.64 -22.08 16.00
C PRO A 54 5.31 -21.62 17.32
N ALA A 55 4.62 -21.77 18.45
CA ALA A 55 5.15 -21.46 19.79
C ALA A 55 6.34 -22.34 20.21
N ALA A 56 6.44 -23.57 19.71
CA ALA A 56 7.52 -24.51 20.03
C ALA A 56 8.81 -24.28 19.23
N THR A 57 8.82 -23.32 18.29
CA THR A 57 9.99 -23.07 17.42
C THR A 57 11.07 -22.18 18.05
N GLY A 58 10.76 -21.46 19.13
CA GLY A 58 11.67 -20.48 19.74
C GLY A 58 11.92 -19.22 18.89
N LEU A 59 11.22 -19.06 17.76
CA LEU A 59 11.35 -17.92 16.87
C LEU A 59 10.69 -16.66 17.47
N ALA A 60 11.27 -15.50 17.16
CA ALA A 60 10.75 -14.22 17.65
C ALA A 60 9.27 -14.01 17.24
N PRO A 61 8.41 -13.42 18.10
CA PRO A 61 6.97 -13.27 17.84
C PRO A 61 6.60 -12.60 16.50
N ALA A 62 7.48 -11.77 15.94
CA ALA A 62 7.29 -11.14 14.63
C ALA A 62 7.33 -12.13 13.45
N VAL A 63 8.05 -13.25 13.59
CA VAL A 63 8.15 -14.32 12.59
C VAL A 63 6.93 -15.25 12.66
N LEU A 64 6.41 -15.49 13.86
CA LEU A 64 5.19 -16.28 14.09
C LEU A 64 3.93 -15.56 13.58
N ARG A 65 3.86 -14.24 13.74
CA ARG A 65 2.77 -13.39 13.20
C ARG A 65 2.73 -13.35 11.66
N ALA A 66 3.81 -13.77 10.99
CA ALA A 66 3.87 -13.91 9.53
C ALA A 66 3.31 -15.25 9.01
N LEU A 67 3.03 -16.21 9.91
CA LEU A 67 2.54 -17.56 9.58
C LEU A 67 1.05 -17.77 9.97
N GLU A 68 0.48 -16.94 10.84
CA GLU A 68 -0.89 -17.09 11.36
C GLU A 68 -2.00 -16.43 10.50
N LEU A 69 -1.69 -15.85 9.34
CA LEU A 69 -2.66 -15.04 8.56
C LEU A 69 -3.36 -15.79 7.41
N ASP A 70 -3.27 -17.13 7.40
CA ASP A 70 -3.74 -18.03 6.32
C ASP A 70 -5.27 -18.32 6.30
N GLY A 71 -6.07 -17.30 5.98
CA GLY A 71 -7.47 -17.49 5.59
C GLY A 71 -7.62 -17.82 4.10
N VAL A 72 -8.01 -19.05 3.79
CA VAL A 72 -8.17 -19.62 2.43
C VAL A 72 -9.24 -18.90 1.57
N VAL A 73 -8.98 -18.76 0.26
CA VAL A 73 -10.02 -18.69 -0.79
C VAL A 73 -9.65 -19.62 -1.95
N ARG A 74 -10.60 -20.50 -2.34
CA ARG A 74 -10.53 -21.35 -3.54
C ARG A 74 -10.98 -20.57 -4.78
N VAL A 75 -10.35 -20.80 -5.93
CA VAL A 75 -10.89 -20.38 -7.23
C VAL A 75 -10.78 -21.54 -8.24
N THR A 76 -11.90 -21.88 -8.84
CA THR A 76 -12.14 -22.84 -9.95
C THR A 76 -11.38 -22.40 -11.21
N PRO A 77 -11.04 -23.28 -12.18
CA PRO A 77 -10.47 -22.84 -13.45
C PRO A 77 -11.48 -21.94 -14.16
N ALA A 78 -11.16 -20.65 -14.28
CA ALA A 78 -12.00 -19.68 -14.97
C ALA A 78 -11.84 -19.84 -16.50
N PRO A 79 -12.82 -19.47 -17.32
CA PRO A 79 -12.62 -19.28 -18.77
C PRO A 79 -11.54 -18.22 -19.07
N PRO A 80 -11.07 -18.09 -20.33
CA PRO A 80 -10.22 -16.96 -20.72
C PRO A 80 -10.95 -15.63 -20.44
N PRO A 81 -10.23 -14.58 -20.00
CA PRO A 81 -10.84 -13.29 -19.68
C PRO A 81 -11.41 -12.60 -20.93
N PRO A 82 -12.52 -11.84 -20.81
CA PRO A 82 -13.11 -11.09 -21.92
C PRO A 82 -12.16 -10.09 -22.61
N ALA A 83 -12.37 -9.83 -23.91
CA ALA A 83 -11.51 -8.99 -24.74
C ALA A 83 -11.33 -7.56 -24.21
N GLN A 84 -12.37 -6.93 -23.64
CA GLN A 84 -12.24 -5.59 -23.07
C GLN A 84 -11.26 -5.53 -21.90
N TRP A 85 -11.10 -6.62 -21.14
CA TRP A 85 -10.13 -6.69 -20.04
C TRP A 85 -8.72 -6.90 -20.52
N ILE A 86 -8.55 -7.62 -21.63
CA ILE A 86 -7.26 -7.75 -22.32
C ILE A 86 -6.81 -6.38 -22.85
N ALA A 87 -7.73 -5.60 -23.43
CA ALA A 87 -7.44 -4.25 -23.88
C ALA A 87 -7.06 -3.30 -22.73
N ALA A 88 -7.85 -3.30 -21.63
CA ALA A 88 -7.54 -2.49 -20.45
C ALA A 88 -6.20 -2.88 -19.80
N ALA A 89 -5.81 -4.15 -19.85
CA ALA A 89 -4.51 -4.60 -19.37
C ALA A 89 -3.32 -4.10 -20.21
N GLY A 90 -3.58 -3.45 -21.36
CA GLY A 90 -2.59 -2.79 -22.20
C GLY A 90 -2.46 -1.28 -21.96
N ASP A 91 -3.14 -0.69 -20.97
CA ASP A 91 -2.95 0.72 -20.62
C ASP A 91 -1.68 0.95 -19.76
N ASP A 92 -1.21 2.20 -19.73
CA ASP A 92 -0.01 2.62 -18.99
C ASP A 92 -0.31 3.26 -17.61
N SER A 93 -1.51 3.06 -17.06
CA SER A 93 -1.89 3.56 -15.74
C SER A 93 -1.07 2.92 -14.62
N ALA A 94 -1.01 3.59 -13.47
CA ALA A 94 -0.31 3.08 -12.29
C ALA A 94 -0.88 1.74 -11.82
N GLU A 95 -2.18 1.52 -11.99
CA GLU A 95 -2.88 0.31 -11.58
C GLU A 95 -2.57 -0.87 -12.48
N ILE A 96 -2.62 -0.67 -13.80
CA ILE A 96 -2.25 -1.71 -14.75
C ILE A 96 -0.76 -2.01 -14.67
N ALA A 97 0.09 -0.99 -14.48
CA ALA A 97 1.51 -1.19 -14.19
C ALA A 97 1.72 -2.04 -12.92
N ALA A 98 0.97 -1.77 -11.84
CA ALA A 98 1.05 -2.55 -10.60
C ALA A 98 0.61 -4.01 -10.81
N LEU A 99 -0.52 -4.25 -11.49
CA LEU A 99 -1.01 -5.60 -11.78
C LEU A 99 -0.06 -6.36 -12.71
N THR A 100 0.47 -5.70 -13.75
CA THR A 100 1.42 -6.27 -14.70
C THR A 100 2.73 -6.63 -14.01
N TRP A 101 3.23 -5.75 -13.14
CA TRP A 101 4.39 -6.04 -12.30
C TRP A 101 4.11 -7.23 -11.37
N GLY A 102 2.94 -7.28 -10.72
CA GLY A 102 2.51 -8.42 -9.90
C GLY A 102 2.42 -9.73 -10.68
N ALA A 103 1.92 -9.69 -11.92
CA ALA A 103 1.84 -10.84 -12.80
C ALA A 103 3.23 -11.35 -13.23
N ALA A 104 4.31 -10.56 -13.11
CA ALA A 104 5.67 -11.04 -13.33
C ALA A 104 6.20 -11.95 -12.20
N PHE A 105 5.47 -12.09 -11.09
CA PHE A 105 5.82 -13.04 -10.02
C PHE A 105 5.06 -14.36 -10.22
N THR A 106 5.81 -15.45 -10.41
CA THR A 106 5.25 -16.81 -10.63
C THR A 106 5.40 -17.72 -9.41
N ARG A 107 6.18 -17.29 -8.40
CA ARG A 107 6.55 -18.15 -7.26
C ARG A 107 6.15 -17.60 -5.89
N LEU A 108 5.63 -16.37 -5.80
CA LEU A 108 5.20 -15.75 -4.55
C LEU A 108 3.80 -16.17 -4.16
N THR A 109 3.55 -16.52 -2.89
CA THR A 109 2.20 -16.79 -2.38
C THR A 109 1.27 -15.60 -2.58
N ALA A 110 -0.05 -15.80 -2.48
CA ALA A 110 -1.01 -14.71 -2.60
C ALA A 110 -0.78 -13.64 -1.54
N GLU A 111 -0.41 -14.03 -0.32
CA GLU A 111 -0.09 -13.09 0.75
C GLU A 111 1.17 -12.27 0.45
N GLU A 112 2.25 -12.91 0.03
CA GLU A 112 3.49 -12.23 -0.35
C GLU A 112 3.22 -11.25 -1.50
N LEU A 113 2.49 -11.69 -2.52
CA LEU A 113 2.12 -10.85 -3.66
C LEU A 113 1.19 -9.70 -3.25
N THR A 114 0.28 -9.91 -2.30
CA THR A 114 -0.58 -8.85 -1.73
C THR A 114 0.28 -7.74 -1.14
N ARG A 115 1.27 -8.09 -0.31
CA ARG A 115 2.19 -7.12 0.30
C ARG A 115 3.00 -6.38 -0.77
N ARG A 116 3.47 -7.10 -1.79
CA ARG A 116 4.21 -6.52 -2.92
C ARG A 116 3.36 -5.51 -3.68
N LEU A 117 2.13 -5.85 -4.06
CA LEU A 117 1.20 -4.95 -4.74
C LEU A 117 0.84 -3.75 -3.86
N TYR A 118 0.61 -3.96 -2.56
CA TYR A 118 0.26 -2.88 -1.63
C TYR A 118 1.38 -1.83 -1.49
N PHE A 119 2.64 -2.28 -1.57
CA PHE A 119 3.81 -1.41 -1.56
C PHE A 119 4.35 -1.07 -2.95
N PHE A 120 3.62 -1.39 -4.02
CA PHE A 120 3.99 -0.95 -5.36
C PHE A 120 4.14 0.57 -5.40
N GLY A 121 5.12 1.05 -6.16
CA GLY A 121 5.49 2.46 -6.22
C GLY A 121 6.36 2.93 -5.06
N ARG A 122 6.62 2.14 -4.01
CA ARG A 122 7.55 2.55 -2.95
C ARG A 122 8.95 2.82 -3.53
N LEU A 123 9.49 4.01 -3.24
CA LEU A 123 10.84 4.38 -3.64
C LEU A 123 11.90 3.64 -2.80
N PRO A 124 13.09 3.36 -3.37
CA PRO A 124 14.16 2.69 -2.64
C PRO A 124 14.72 3.58 -1.53
N VAL A 125 15.09 2.94 -0.41
CA VAL A 125 15.88 3.58 0.64
C VAL A 125 17.32 3.72 0.13
N THR A 126 17.73 4.95 -0.20
CA THR A 126 19.09 5.24 -0.70
C THR A 126 19.99 5.69 0.44
N ALA A 127 21.32 5.65 0.22
CA ALA A 127 22.28 6.19 1.18
C ALA A 127 22.05 7.68 1.50
N ASP A 128 21.56 8.45 0.52
CA ASP A 128 21.22 9.85 0.72
C ASP A 128 20.05 10.03 1.69
N TRP A 129 18.99 9.25 1.51
CA TRP A 129 17.85 9.24 2.43
C TRP A 129 18.24 8.83 3.84
N ILE A 130 19.12 7.83 3.99
CA ILE A 130 19.61 7.39 5.31
C ILE A 130 20.40 8.51 6.00
N ARG A 131 21.30 9.21 5.27
CA ARG A 131 22.06 10.34 5.84
C ARG A 131 21.15 11.49 6.24
N ARG A 132 20.12 11.78 5.44
CA ARG A 132 19.20 12.88 5.68
C ARG A 132 18.22 12.60 6.82
N LEU A 133 17.70 11.38 6.88
CA LEU A 133 16.63 10.94 7.78
C LEU A 133 17.03 9.64 8.52
N PRO A 134 18.06 9.68 9.38
CA PRO A 134 18.61 8.49 10.02
C PRO A 134 17.67 7.83 11.04
N ASP A 135 16.74 8.61 11.62
CA ASP A 135 15.83 8.18 12.67
C ASP A 135 14.49 8.93 12.62
N GLU A 136 13.56 8.54 13.48
CA GLU A 136 12.22 9.13 13.56
C GLU A 136 12.23 10.60 13.98
N ASP A 137 13.20 11.02 14.80
CA ASP A 137 13.31 12.41 15.24
C ASP A 137 13.78 13.31 14.10
N ALA A 138 14.70 12.83 13.26
CA ALA A 138 15.12 13.49 12.04
C ALA A 138 13.96 13.60 11.04
N VAL A 139 13.15 12.55 10.90
CA VAL A 139 11.90 12.58 10.11
C VAL A 139 10.94 13.65 10.65
N ALA A 140 10.69 13.68 11.96
CA ALA A 140 9.77 14.62 12.58
C ALA A 140 10.20 16.09 12.39
N ARG A 141 11.49 16.38 12.60
CA ARG A 141 12.08 17.71 12.36
C ARG A 141 12.01 18.10 10.89
N TRP A 142 12.37 17.20 9.99
CA TRP A 142 12.34 17.48 8.55
C TRP A 142 10.93 17.74 8.01
N LEU A 143 9.92 17.03 8.53
CA LEU A 143 8.51 17.25 8.22
C LEU A 143 7.95 18.55 8.83
N GLY A 144 8.58 19.09 9.88
CA GLY A 144 8.00 20.20 10.66
C GLY A 144 6.77 19.77 11.45
N VAL A 145 6.80 18.57 12.06
CA VAL A 145 5.64 18.01 12.78
C VAL A 145 5.27 18.87 13.99
N ALA A 146 6.24 19.44 14.70
CA ALA A 146 5.97 20.27 15.88
C ALA A 146 5.17 21.54 15.52
N GLU A 147 5.56 22.20 14.44
CA GLU A 147 4.89 23.37 13.88
C GLU A 147 3.50 23.01 13.36
N ALA A 148 3.38 21.86 12.67
CA ALA A 148 2.10 21.35 12.22
C ALA A 148 1.15 21.08 13.41
N GLU A 149 1.64 20.43 14.48
CA GLU A 149 0.84 20.14 15.67
C GLU A 149 0.36 21.40 16.38
N GLN A 150 1.19 22.44 16.47
CA GLN A 150 0.78 23.74 17.01
C GLN A 150 -0.32 24.38 16.18
N ALA A 151 -0.29 24.21 14.85
CA ALA A 151 -1.29 24.75 13.94
C ALA A 151 -2.61 23.93 13.91
N LEU A 152 -2.61 22.69 14.39
CA LEU A 152 -3.73 21.75 14.30
C LEU A 152 -4.64 21.79 15.53
N HIS A 153 -5.32 22.92 15.72
CA HIS A 153 -6.31 23.06 16.81
C HIS A 153 -7.37 21.95 16.78
N GLY A 154 -7.50 21.23 17.91
CA GLY A 154 -8.50 20.19 18.12
C GLY A 154 -8.16 18.81 17.54
N PHE A 155 -6.95 18.62 16.99
CA PHE A 155 -6.41 17.29 16.77
C PHE A 155 -5.55 16.87 17.96
N HIS A 156 -5.57 15.57 18.26
CA HIS A 156 -4.70 14.97 19.25
C HIS A 156 -3.94 13.79 18.63
N PRO A 157 -2.63 13.65 18.90
CA PRO A 157 -1.88 12.51 18.44
C PRO A 157 -2.41 11.24 19.09
N LEU A 158 -2.59 10.19 18.29
CA LEU A 158 -2.92 8.86 18.79
C LEU A 158 -1.65 8.15 19.26
N ARG A 159 -1.76 7.43 20.37
CA ARG A 159 -0.69 6.55 20.85
C ARG A 159 -0.40 5.49 19.78
N ARG A 160 0.87 5.36 19.41
CA ARG A 160 1.34 4.31 18.50
C ARG A 160 1.18 2.95 19.18
N THR A 161 0.60 2.00 18.46
CA THR A 161 0.50 0.58 18.85
C THR A 161 1.48 -0.25 18.03
N ARG A 162 1.68 -1.52 18.40
CA ARG A 162 2.47 -2.46 17.57
C ARG A 162 1.89 -2.67 16.17
N GLU A 163 0.59 -2.44 15.95
CA GLU A 163 0.02 -2.46 14.59
C GLU A 163 0.25 -1.16 13.83
N THR A 164 0.17 -0.02 14.52
CA THR A 164 0.18 1.31 13.88
C THR A 164 1.53 2.01 13.91
N TRP A 165 2.57 1.36 14.44
CA TRP A 165 3.84 2.01 14.76
C TRP A 165 4.46 2.75 13.58
N VAL A 166 4.37 2.27 12.34
CA VAL A 166 4.98 2.98 11.19
C VAL A 166 4.32 4.33 10.84
N TRP A 167 3.15 4.62 11.41
CA TRP A 167 2.37 5.83 11.16
C TRP A 167 2.30 6.71 12.39
N ARG A 168 2.42 8.02 12.19
CA ARG A 168 1.91 9.00 13.16
C ARG A 168 0.50 9.39 12.74
N ARG A 169 -0.42 9.39 13.70
CA ARG A 169 -1.85 9.57 13.46
C ARG A 169 -2.39 10.64 14.38
N TRP A 170 -3.32 11.43 13.86
CA TRP A 170 -4.04 12.44 14.61
C TRP A 170 -5.53 12.25 14.39
N THR A 171 -6.32 12.52 15.43
CA THR A 171 -7.79 12.42 15.37
C THR A 171 -8.43 13.58 16.11
N ARG A 172 -9.67 13.90 15.73
CA ARG A 172 -10.59 14.72 16.54
C ARG A 172 -11.40 13.84 17.50
N PRO A 173 -11.83 14.35 18.67
CA PRO A 173 -12.58 13.58 19.68
C PRO A 173 -13.93 13.02 19.22
N ALA A 174 -14.62 13.68 18.29
CA ALA A 174 -15.99 13.35 17.87
C ALA A 174 -16.07 12.53 16.56
N ALA A 175 -14.96 11.93 16.11
CA ALA A 175 -14.92 11.19 14.85
C ALA A 175 -15.76 9.90 14.93
N ARG A 176 -17.00 9.95 14.43
CA ARG A 176 -17.72 8.77 13.93
C ARG A 176 -16.84 8.18 12.80
N GLY A 177 -16.66 6.87 12.76
CA GLY A 177 -15.65 6.21 11.89
C GLY A 177 -15.60 6.79 10.47
N ALA A 178 -14.40 6.89 9.90
CA ALA A 178 -14.18 7.61 8.64
C ALA A 178 -14.97 6.99 7.47
N ALA A 179 -15.80 7.81 6.82
CA ALA A 179 -16.58 7.42 5.64
C ALA A 179 -15.78 7.53 4.33
N GLY A 180 -14.65 8.25 4.34
CA GLY A 180 -13.79 8.42 3.17
C GLY A 180 -12.34 8.71 3.53
N LYS A 181 -11.46 8.59 2.53
CA LYS A 181 -10.03 8.90 2.64
C LYS A 181 -9.58 9.71 1.44
N LEU A 182 -8.73 10.71 1.70
CA LEU A 182 -7.94 11.37 0.67
C LEU A 182 -6.47 11.00 0.84
N TYR A 183 -5.84 10.54 -0.22
CA TYR A 183 -4.41 10.27 -0.30
C TYR A 183 -3.74 11.46 -0.99
N VAL A 184 -2.83 12.13 -0.31
CA VAL A 184 -2.02 13.21 -0.91
C VAL A 184 -0.76 12.57 -1.47
N CYS A 185 -0.75 12.41 -2.79
CA CYS A 185 0.18 11.60 -3.55
C CYS A 185 1.40 12.41 -4.02
N CYS A 186 2.03 13.18 -3.14
CA CYS A 186 3.20 13.99 -3.51
C CYS A 186 4.50 13.16 -3.48
N ALA A 187 5.52 13.60 -4.23
CA ALA A 187 6.88 13.07 -4.10
C ALA A 187 7.40 13.28 -2.66
N PRO A 188 8.26 12.38 -2.12
CA PRO A 188 8.69 12.52 -0.74
C PRO A 188 9.44 13.84 -0.48
N ALA A 189 10.26 14.30 -1.41
CA ALA A 189 11.03 15.54 -1.25
C ALA A 189 10.14 16.77 -0.96
N ASP A 190 8.92 16.79 -1.49
CA ASP A 190 7.97 17.89 -1.36
C ASP A 190 7.05 17.77 -0.13
N LEU A 191 7.04 16.63 0.55
CA LEU A 191 6.10 16.34 1.63
C LEU A 191 6.08 17.39 2.76
N PRO A 192 7.22 17.96 3.23
CA PRO A 192 7.16 19.01 4.26
C PRO A 192 6.42 20.27 3.79
N GLY A 193 6.63 20.68 2.54
CA GLY A 193 5.92 21.82 1.94
C GLY A 193 4.43 21.53 1.77
N VAL A 194 4.11 20.34 1.26
CA VAL A 194 2.74 19.85 1.08
C VAL A 194 1.98 19.75 2.40
N LEU A 195 2.62 19.25 3.46
CA LEU A 195 2.02 19.20 4.79
C LEU A 195 1.66 20.60 5.29
N ARG A 196 2.61 21.54 5.19
CA ARG A 196 2.39 22.94 5.59
C ARG A 196 1.26 23.59 4.80
N ALA A 197 1.24 23.41 3.48
CA ALA A 197 0.20 23.92 2.59
C ALA A 197 -1.18 23.29 2.91
N SER A 198 -1.21 22.05 3.36
CA SER A 198 -2.45 21.33 3.68
C SER A 198 -3.05 21.69 5.06
N LEU A 199 -2.32 22.43 5.91
CA LEU A 199 -2.80 22.79 7.26
C LEU A 199 -4.17 23.49 7.29
N PRO A 200 -4.50 24.45 6.40
CA PRO A 200 -5.83 25.05 6.32
C PRO A 200 -6.93 24.02 6.00
N VAL A 201 -6.64 23.04 5.13
CA VAL A 201 -7.59 21.97 4.79
C VAL A 201 -7.78 21.01 5.95
N LEU A 202 -6.71 20.64 6.66
CA LEU A 202 -6.80 19.79 7.85
C LEU A 202 -7.70 20.40 8.94
N ARG A 203 -7.80 21.73 9.02
CA ARG A 203 -8.71 22.43 9.95
C ARG A 203 -10.18 22.32 9.56
N HIS A 204 -10.50 21.88 8.34
CA HIS A 204 -11.88 21.70 7.90
C HIS A 204 -12.62 20.69 8.78
N ARG A 205 -13.89 20.97 9.07
CA ARG A 205 -14.71 20.17 10.01
C ARG A 205 -14.90 18.72 9.56
N ALA A 206 -14.94 18.48 8.24
CA ALA A 206 -15.11 17.14 7.69
C ALA A 206 -13.84 16.27 7.81
N VAL A 207 -12.67 16.88 8.08
CA VAL A 207 -11.44 16.13 8.33
C VAL A 207 -11.44 15.67 9.79
N THR A 208 -11.68 14.38 9.98
CA THR A 208 -11.77 13.73 11.29
C THR A 208 -10.43 13.29 11.85
N GLY A 209 -9.46 13.07 10.96
CA GLY A 209 -8.15 12.57 11.29
C GLY A 209 -7.21 12.67 10.10
N PHE A 210 -5.93 12.45 10.33
CA PHE A 210 -4.99 12.19 9.26
C PHE A 210 -3.85 11.31 9.77
N LYS A 211 -3.06 10.77 8.84
CA LYS A 211 -1.85 10.03 9.13
C LYS A 211 -0.70 10.45 8.21
N LEU A 212 0.50 10.36 8.76
CA LEU A 212 1.76 10.61 8.07
C LEU A 212 2.71 9.44 8.27
N GLY A 213 3.48 9.13 7.23
CA GLY A 213 4.65 8.27 7.34
C GLY A 213 5.64 8.89 8.33
N TYR A 214 6.10 8.09 9.29
CA TYR A 214 6.85 8.60 10.43
C TYR A 214 8.21 7.90 10.63
N ASP A 215 8.58 7.06 9.68
CA ASP A 215 9.92 6.52 9.51
C ASP A 215 10.31 6.61 8.02
N LEU A 216 11.60 6.43 7.73
CA LEU A 216 12.10 6.54 6.37
C LEU A 216 11.41 5.57 5.39
N PRO A 217 11.26 4.26 5.68
CA PRO A 217 10.56 3.35 4.78
C PRO A 217 9.12 3.74 4.47
N THR A 218 8.41 4.37 5.42
CA THR A 218 7.01 4.75 5.27
C THR A 218 6.85 6.07 4.53
N LEU A 219 7.78 7.01 4.70
CA LEU A 219 7.85 8.24 3.89
C LEU A 219 8.04 7.98 2.40
N LEU A 220 8.69 6.88 2.05
CA LEU A 220 8.94 6.49 0.66
C LEU A 220 7.77 5.74 0.02
N ARG A 221 6.66 5.53 0.73
CA ARG A 221 5.45 4.89 0.17
C ARG A 221 4.58 5.89 -0.58
N PRO A 222 3.78 5.48 -1.58
CA PRO A 222 2.86 6.39 -2.24
C PRO A 222 1.70 6.85 -1.33
N ASP A 223 1.32 6.08 -0.31
CA ASP A 223 0.25 6.43 0.64
C ASP A 223 0.76 7.09 1.94
N LYS A 224 1.85 7.85 1.85
CA LYS A 224 2.55 8.44 3.02
C LYS A 224 1.74 9.52 3.75
N PHE A 225 0.78 10.17 3.11
CA PHE A 225 -0.06 11.21 3.70
C PHE A 225 -1.53 10.96 3.36
N VAL A 226 -2.35 10.72 4.38
CA VAL A 226 -3.77 10.38 4.20
C VAL A 226 -4.64 11.16 5.17
N LEU A 227 -5.69 11.79 4.65
CA LEU A 227 -6.73 12.46 5.41
C LEU A 227 -7.93 11.51 5.53
N PHE A 228 -8.59 11.53 6.68
CA PHE A 228 -9.79 10.76 6.96
C PHE A 228 -10.98 11.71 7.04
N LEU A 229 -12.05 11.38 6.33
CA LEU A 229 -13.26 12.19 6.22
C LEU A 229 -14.43 11.55 6.97
N ASP A 230 -15.30 12.34 7.60
CA ASP A 230 -16.59 11.86 8.14
C ASP A 230 -17.65 11.66 7.06
N ASP A 231 -17.57 12.42 5.96
CA ASP A 231 -18.47 12.35 4.82
C ASP A 231 -17.70 12.21 3.51
N ARG A 232 -18.04 11.17 2.75
CA ARG A 232 -17.47 10.94 1.41
C ARG A 232 -17.91 12.00 0.40
N GLY A 233 -19.07 12.63 0.60
CA GLY A 233 -19.60 13.69 -0.28
C GLY A 233 -18.75 14.96 -0.28
N GLN A 234 -17.81 15.09 0.65
CA GLN A 234 -16.88 16.21 0.75
C GLN A 234 -15.50 15.91 0.13
N ALA A 235 -15.31 14.71 -0.44
CA ALA A 235 -14.01 14.26 -0.92
C ALA A 235 -13.46 15.14 -2.06
N ASP A 236 -14.27 15.43 -3.08
CA ASP A 236 -13.82 16.22 -4.24
C ASP A 236 -13.52 17.67 -3.87
N GLU A 237 -14.41 18.33 -3.12
CA GLU A 237 -14.19 19.70 -2.65
C GLU A 237 -12.89 19.83 -1.82
N LEU A 238 -12.64 18.89 -0.92
CA LEU A 238 -11.43 18.91 -0.10
C LEU A 238 -10.19 18.52 -0.90
N ALA A 239 -10.32 17.66 -1.91
CA ALA A 239 -9.23 17.34 -2.82
C ALA A 239 -8.79 18.56 -3.63
N GLU A 240 -9.75 19.32 -4.17
CA GLU A 240 -9.48 20.59 -4.88
C GLU A 240 -8.80 21.60 -3.94
N ARG A 241 -9.32 21.80 -2.72
CA ARG A 241 -8.69 22.68 -1.73
C ARG A 241 -7.26 22.28 -1.38
N VAL A 242 -6.95 20.97 -1.31
CA VAL A 242 -5.57 20.50 -1.10
C VAL A 242 -4.72 20.81 -2.33
N ALA A 243 -5.20 20.51 -3.53
CA ALA A 243 -4.46 20.74 -4.76
C ALA A 243 -4.17 22.24 -4.99
N ASP A 244 -5.16 23.10 -4.76
CA ASP A 244 -5.01 24.55 -4.87
C ASP A 244 -4.00 25.10 -3.86
N ALA A 245 -4.05 24.63 -2.61
CA ALA A 245 -3.13 25.07 -1.57
C ALA A 245 -1.69 24.60 -1.82
N VAL A 246 -1.52 23.40 -2.38
CA VAL A 246 -0.21 22.82 -2.70
C VAL A 246 0.37 23.42 -3.99
N GLY A 247 -0.48 23.72 -4.98
CA GLY A 247 -0.07 24.11 -6.31
C GLY A 247 0.60 22.97 -7.10
N PRO A 248 1.33 23.28 -8.18
CA PRO A 248 2.04 22.29 -8.97
C PRO A 248 3.09 21.54 -8.13
N CYS A 249 2.93 20.21 -8.03
CA CYS A 249 3.82 19.35 -7.26
C CYS A 249 4.07 18.04 -8.03
N PRO A 250 5.31 17.51 -8.04
CA PRO A 250 5.57 16.17 -8.54
C PRO A 250 4.70 15.13 -7.83
N VAL A 251 4.01 14.31 -8.62
CA VAL A 251 3.14 13.25 -8.13
C VAL A 251 3.93 11.96 -7.93
N HIS A 252 3.64 11.27 -6.83
CA HIS A 252 4.09 9.93 -6.53
C HIS A 252 2.94 8.95 -6.82
N PRO A 253 2.99 8.18 -7.92
CA PRO A 253 1.84 7.39 -8.37
C PRO A 253 1.33 6.40 -7.32
N LEU A 254 0.02 6.44 -7.07
CA LEU A 254 -0.65 5.61 -6.08
C LEU A 254 -1.70 4.73 -6.78
N PRO A 255 -1.44 3.44 -7.02
CA PRO A 255 -2.44 2.57 -7.64
C PRO A 255 -3.60 2.26 -6.70
N PHE A 256 -4.74 1.92 -7.29
CA PHE A 256 -5.92 1.36 -6.65
C PHE A 256 -6.66 2.36 -5.75
N ALA A 257 -6.71 3.62 -6.18
CA ALA A 257 -7.51 4.67 -5.56
C ALA A 257 -8.08 5.55 -6.67
N ALA A 258 -9.27 6.08 -6.47
CA ALA A 258 -9.96 6.86 -7.49
C ALA A 258 -9.28 8.21 -7.70
N VAL A 259 -9.20 8.63 -8.96
CA VAL A 259 -8.82 10.00 -9.33
C VAL A 259 -9.93 10.93 -8.86
N THR A 260 -9.56 12.05 -8.25
CA THR A 260 -10.50 13.11 -7.89
C THR A 260 -10.59 14.14 -9.01
N ALA A 261 -11.54 15.06 -8.94
CA ALA A 261 -11.58 16.21 -9.86
C ALA A 261 -10.27 17.03 -9.86
N ALA A 262 -9.49 16.97 -8.78
CA ALA A 262 -8.20 17.63 -8.61
C ALA A 262 -7.01 16.90 -9.26
N GLY A 263 -7.25 15.82 -10.02
CA GLY A 263 -6.21 15.05 -10.71
C GLY A 263 -5.46 14.06 -9.80
N ASP A 264 -4.23 13.68 -10.19
CA ASP A 264 -3.49 12.59 -9.53
C ASP A 264 -2.76 13.00 -8.23
N LEU A 265 -2.67 14.30 -7.93
CA LEU A 265 -2.07 14.76 -6.67
C LEU A 265 -2.90 14.30 -5.47
N VAL A 266 -4.23 14.25 -5.61
CA VAL A 266 -5.13 13.79 -4.56
C VAL A 266 -6.00 12.68 -5.10
N ARG A 267 -5.92 11.50 -4.46
CA ARG A 267 -6.75 10.35 -4.80
C ARG A 267 -7.69 10.01 -3.66
N THR A 268 -8.84 9.42 -3.95
CA THR A 268 -9.84 9.09 -2.94
C THR A 268 -10.11 7.59 -2.84
N ALA A 269 -10.51 7.14 -1.66
CA ALA A 269 -11.04 5.79 -1.49
C ALA A 269 -12.02 5.72 -0.32
N THR A 270 -12.91 4.74 -0.41
CA THR A 270 -13.88 4.41 0.63
C THR A 270 -13.63 2.98 1.08
N ASP A 271 -13.29 2.81 2.35
CA ASP A 271 -13.14 1.46 2.91
C ASP A 271 -14.49 0.71 2.84
N PRO A 272 -14.49 -0.62 2.62
CA PRO A 272 -15.69 -1.43 2.79
C PRO A 272 -16.32 -1.20 4.16
N ALA A 273 -17.65 -1.10 4.19
CA ALA A 273 -18.41 -1.05 5.44
C ALA A 273 -18.24 -2.36 6.22
N ASP A 274 -18.40 -2.28 7.54
CA ASP A 274 -18.44 -3.48 8.38
C ASP A 274 -19.64 -4.35 8.00
N THR A 275 -19.40 -5.61 7.66
CA THR A 275 -20.45 -6.60 7.44
C THR A 275 -20.48 -7.61 8.60
N PRO A 276 -21.67 -8.05 9.06
CA PRO A 276 -21.77 -9.11 10.06
C PRO A 276 -21.00 -10.36 9.62
N GLY A 277 -20.11 -10.87 10.49
CA GLY A 277 -19.25 -12.03 10.20
C GLY A 277 -17.88 -11.69 9.61
N ARG A 278 -17.61 -10.43 9.25
CA ARG A 278 -16.28 -9.96 8.84
C ARG A 278 -15.96 -8.59 9.45
N PRO A 279 -15.77 -8.50 10.78
CA PRO A 279 -15.46 -7.23 11.44
C PRO A 279 -14.18 -6.64 10.85
N ALA A 280 -14.25 -5.41 10.35
CA ALA A 280 -13.03 -4.70 10.01
C ALA A 280 -12.26 -4.39 11.28
N THR A 281 -11.06 -4.91 11.41
CA THR A 281 -10.06 -4.03 12.04
C THR A 281 -9.74 -2.95 11.01
N ARG A 282 -9.66 -1.68 11.43
CA ARG A 282 -9.49 -0.51 10.53
C ARG A 282 -8.36 -0.65 9.51
N GLU A 283 -7.34 -1.47 9.79
CA GLU A 283 -6.26 -1.78 8.83
C GLU A 283 -6.58 -2.94 7.88
N ARG A 284 -7.33 -3.96 8.34
CA ARG A 284 -7.80 -5.07 7.48
C ARG A 284 -8.91 -4.65 6.51
N ALA A 285 -9.63 -3.57 6.81
CA ALA A 285 -10.58 -2.95 5.89
C ALA A 285 -10.00 -1.85 5.00
N SER A 286 -8.68 -1.66 4.96
CA SER A 286 -8.10 -0.72 3.99
C SER A 286 -8.51 -1.08 2.56
N TRP A 287 -9.20 -0.16 1.88
CA TRP A 287 -9.61 -0.29 0.46
C TRP A 287 -8.50 -0.88 -0.41
N ARG A 288 -7.34 -0.20 -0.44
CA ARG A 288 -6.17 -0.62 -1.24
C ARG A 288 -5.69 -2.02 -0.87
N LEU A 289 -5.67 -2.36 0.42
CA LEU A 289 -5.21 -3.69 0.86
C LEU A 289 -6.16 -4.80 0.39
N ASN A 290 -7.48 -4.54 0.42
CA ASN A 290 -8.47 -5.50 -0.08
C ASN A 290 -8.36 -5.69 -1.60
N ILE A 291 -8.15 -4.62 -2.37
CA ILE A 291 -7.87 -4.72 -3.81
C ILE A 291 -6.61 -5.55 -4.06
N CYS A 292 -5.50 -5.22 -3.39
CA CYS A 292 -4.25 -5.95 -3.55
C CYS A 292 -4.41 -7.44 -3.22
N ARG A 293 -5.22 -7.79 -2.20
CA ARG A 293 -5.49 -9.17 -1.82
C ARG A 293 -6.22 -9.92 -2.94
N LEU A 294 -7.36 -9.38 -3.40
CA LEU A 294 -8.16 -9.99 -4.46
C LEU A 294 -7.36 -10.12 -5.77
N ALA A 295 -6.59 -9.10 -6.13
CA ALA A 295 -5.72 -9.12 -7.29
C ALA A 295 -4.63 -10.19 -7.14
N ALA A 296 -3.95 -10.25 -6.00
CA ALA A 296 -2.88 -11.22 -5.76
C ALA A 296 -3.38 -12.68 -5.80
N GLU A 297 -4.50 -12.97 -5.13
CA GLU A 297 -5.15 -14.29 -5.17
C GLU A 297 -5.42 -14.71 -6.62
N THR A 298 -5.97 -13.79 -7.43
CA THR A 298 -6.30 -14.06 -8.84
C THR A 298 -5.06 -14.25 -9.70
N LEU A 299 -4.04 -13.41 -9.53
CA LEU A 299 -2.77 -13.50 -10.24
C LEU A 299 -2.03 -14.81 -9.93
N VAL A 300 -2.16 -15.32 -8.70
CA VAL A 300 -1.59 -16.60 -8.27
C VAL A 300 -2.37 -17.79 -8.84
N ALA A 301 -3.70 -17.74 -8.80
CA ALA A 301 -4.55 -18.80 -9.36
C ALA A 301 -4.34 -18.98 -10.88
N ASN A 302 -3.95 -17.91 -11.60
CA ASN A 302 -3.78 -17.91 -13.05
C ASN A 302 -2.31 -18.01 -13.52
N ARG A 303 -1.36 -18.46 -12.68
CA ARG A 303 0.08 -18.48 -13.02
C ARG A 303 0.45 -19.24 -14.31
N GLY A 304 -0.37 -20.21 -14.74
CA GLY A 304 -0.17 -20.95 -15.98
C GLY A 304 -0.53 -20.19 -17.26
N ARG A 305 -1.08 -18.97 -17.15
CA ARG A 305 -1.52 -18.15 -18.28
C ARG A 305 -0.49 -17.09 -18.68
N PRO A 306 -0.54 -16.60 -19.92
CA PRO A 306 0.18 -15.40 -20.34
C PRO A 306 -0.04 -14.21 -19.40
N ARG A 307 0.97 -13.34 -19.26
CA ARG A 307 0.95 -12.23 -18.30
C ARG A 307 -0.27 -11.32 -18.49
N ILE A 308 -0.58 -10.95 -19.74
CA ILE A 308 -1.70 -10.06 -20.06
C ILE A 308 -3.05 -10.65 -19.63
N GLU A 309 -3.24 -11.97 -19.82
CA GLU A 309 -4.46 -12.66 -19.41
C GLU A 309 -4.58 -12.76 -17.88
N ARG A 310 -3.46 -12.84 -17.16
CA ARG A 310 -3.47 -12.82 -15.68
C ARG A 310 -3.93 -11.47 -15.16
N VAL A 311 -3.46 -10.38 -15.77
CA VAL A 311 -3.91 -9.01 -15.44
C VAL A 311 -5.39 -8.85 -15.75
N ALA A 312 -5.83 -9.28 -16.93
CA ALA A 312 -7.23 -9.24 -17.34
C ALA A 312 -8.14 -10.03 -16.39
N ALA A 313 -7.72 -11.23 -15.95
CA ALA A 313 -8.46 -12.03 -14.96
C ALA A 313 -8.55 -11.32 -13.59
N ALA A 314 -7.49 -10.62 -13.17
CA ALA A 314 -7.52 -9.83 -11.94
C ALA A 314 -8.51 -8.65 -12.04
N LEU A 315 -8.55 -7.94 -13.16
CA LEU A 315 -9.52 -6.87 -13.42
C LEU A 315 -10.97 -7.38 -13.40
N GLU A 316 -11.20 -8.53 -14.04
CA GLU A 316 -12.51 -9.20 -14.01
C GLU A 316 -12.90 -9.59 -12.59
N ARG A 317 -11.98 -10.17 -11.80
CA ARG A 317 -12.27 -10.55 -10.41
C ARG A 317 -12.63 -9.34 -9.54
N LEU A 318 -11.93 -8.23 -9.70
CA LEU A 318 -12.19 -6.97 -8.99
C LEU A 318 -13.56 -6.40 -9.40
N THR A 319 -13.88 -6.44 -10.69
CA THR A 319 -15.20 -6.09 -11.20
C THR A 319 -16.32 -6.92 -10.59
N LEU A 320 -16.16 -8.24 -10.53
CA LEU A 320 -17.10 -9.15 -9.87
C LEU A 320 -17.19 -8.90 -8.36
N ALA A 321 -16.18 -8.28 -7.75
CA ALA A 321 -16.21 -7.85 -6.35
C ALA A 321 -16.91 -6.49 -6.15
N GLY A 322 -17.51 -5.91 -7.20
CA GLY A 322 -18.22 -4.63 -7.13
C GLY A 322 -17.32 -3.41 -7.28
N ILE A 323 -16.09 -3.57 -7.78
CA ILE A 323 -15.17 -2.44 -8.02
C ILE A 323 -15.30 -2.00 -9.47
N ASP A 324 -15.50 -0.72 -9.73
CA ASP A 324 -15.31 -0.17 -11.07
C ASP A 324 -13.81 0.05 -11.30
N THR A 325 -13.19 -0.84 -12.08
CA THR A 325 -11.74 -0.79 -12.36
C THR A 325 -11.34 0.31 -13.34
N ARG A 326 -12.29 1.09 -13.88
CA ARG A 326 -11.99 2.28 -14.70
C ARG A 326 -11.73 3.51 -13.86
N CYS A 327 -12.41 3.62 -12.71
CA CYS A 327 -12.28 4.76 -11.79
C CYS A 327 -11.81 4.36 -10.40
N TRP A 328 -11.60 3.08 -10.12
CA TRP A 328 -11.12 2.55 -8.84
C TRP A 328 -11.98 2.96 -7.64
N ALA A 329 -13.30 2.89 -7.82
CA ALA A 329 -14.32 3.13 -6.79
C ALA A 329 -15.29 1.94 -6.70
N TRP A 330 -16.15 1.93 -5.67
CA TRP A 330 -17.29 1.01 -5.63
C TRP A 330 -18.25 1.31 -6.78
N ARG A 331 -18.82 0.26 -7.40
CA ARG A 331 -19.98 0.42 -8.26
C ARG A 331 -21.17 0.82 -7.40
N GLU A 332 -21.87 1.88 -7.80
CA GLU A 332 -23.15 2.20 -7.19
C GLU A 332 -24.10 1.02 -7.40
N ALA A 333 -24.84 0.64 -6.36
CA ALA A 333 -25.93 -0.31 -6.51
C ALA A 333 -26.99 0.39 -7.38
N ALA A 334 -27.28 -0.20 -8.55
CA ALA A 334 -28.28 0.29 -9.48
C ALA A 334 -29.69 0.25 -8.89
#